data_AF-A0A673ABH3-F1
#
_entry.id   AF-A0A673ABH3-F1
#
_cell.length_a   1.000
_cell.length_b   1.000
_cell.length_c   1.000
_cell.angle_alpha   90.00
_cell.angle_beta   90.00
_cell.angle_gamma   90.00
#
_symmetry.space_group_name_H-M   'P 1'
#
loop_
_entity.id
_entity.type
_entity.pdbx_description
1 polymer ?
#
loop_
_entity_poly.entity_id
_entity_poly.type
_entity_poly.pdbx_seq_one_letter_code
_entity_poly.pdbx_strand_id
1 'polypeptide(L)'
;MFQLIIIVVLTIVSCTTGENPAFQVTLNNKGLQYGKHVAAGWIQDRLGLITLPDISGEALLVHYTLSGIKITKCDFPEPSVEFYQNVTGLKSSITGLSIAVNGSWATHLGVIHDGGTFDLAVFNVGVTSVVKLGKDSNGHLSVTNVNCDAKVGDVQMNFYGGQSWIFKPFLKYYKGHVLAAIQANICPNVEDFIVKVESHLQALNVSIIVDSFLSLDLNLTSSPVIDSTSLNLPLKGQFYSIKTHKEPPFVAQPFTMPKQTDYMLSIGLSDFTANSASYAYYSDGQLMMYIDDKMIPPASPVHLNTSSMGPYIPQLPQMFPNLLMKLLVYARNCPMFSFQPGAVKLGLPLAIKAFAIQPNTSLTPLFKLHVMANISGKMWIGDGRLRGSVMMDNFKLTLAGSEVGAFKTTPFGKTIEDWTTDGSPAQHQQDVWQRCCFTQNEKRSAGVLRSNGGAGISSRCFRFCDSDNRRTLQLTKS
;
A
#
# COMPACT_ATOMS: atom_id res chain seq x y z
N MET A 1 -25.63 -12.27 -44.79
CA MET A 1 -24.20 -11.87 -44.71
C MET A 1 -24.01 -10.60 -43.87
N PHE A 2 -24.73 -9.51 -44.15
CA PHE A 2 -24.67 -8.24 -43.37
C PHE A 2 -25.01 -8.39 -41.87
N GLN A 3 -26.02 -9.18 -41.50
CA GLN A 3 -26.36 -9.43 -40.08
C GLN A 3 -25.30 -10.25 -39.33
N LEU A 4 -24.62 -11.17 -40.01
CA LEU A 4 -23.51 -11.93 -39.40
C LEU A 4 -22.29 -11.03 -39.16
N ILE A 5 -22.01 -10.09 -40.08
CA ILE A 5 -20.95 -9.10 -39.91
C ILE A 5 -21.24 -8.17 -38.73
N ILE A 6 -22.50 -7.75 -38.52
CA ILE A 6 -22.88 -6.91 -37.38
C ILE A 6 -22.73 -7.66 -36.04
N ILE A 7 -23.09 -8.94 -35.98
CA ILE A 7 -22.91 -9.76 -34.77
C ILE A 7 -21.42 -10.03 -34.49
N VAL A 8 -20.62 -10.26 -35.53
CA VAL A 8 -19.16 -10.43 -35.41
C VAL A 8 -18.49 -9.11 -35.00
N VAL A 9 -18.92 -7.97 -35.53
CA VAL A 9 -18.42 -6.64 -35.11
C VAL A 9 -18.86 -6.29 -33.68
N LEU A 10 -20.09 -6.62 -33.27
CA LEU A 10 -20.58 -6.41 -31.89
C LEU A 10 -19.91 -7.36 -30.87
N THR A 11 -19.48 -8.56 -31.27
CA THR A 11 -18.73 -9.47 -30.41
C THR A 11 -17.24 -9.13 -30.34
N ILE A 12 -16.65 -8.57 -31.42
CA ILE A 12 -15.27 -8.06 -31.43
C ILE A 12 -15.15 -6.73 -30.67
N VAL A 13 -16.21 -5.93 -30.58
CA VAL A 13 -16.29 -4.76 -29.66
C VAL A 13 -16.82 -5.19 -28.29
N SER A 14 -16.30 -6.30 -27.75
CA SER A 14 -16.08 -6.36 -26.31
C SER A 14 -14.90 -5.43 -26.06
N CYS A 15 -15.17 -4.13 -26.02
CA CYS A 15 -14.25 -3.18 -25.41
C CYS A 15 -14.06 -3.73 -24.00
N THR A 16 -12.91 -4.35 -23.76
CA THR A 16 -12.40 -4.55 -22.41
C THR A 16 -12.29 -3.14 -21.86
N THR A 17 -13.37 -2.69 -21.22
CA THR A 17 -13.43 -1.44 -20.49
C THR A 17 -12.56 -1.67 -19.29
N GLY A 18 -11.24 -1.63 -19.50
CA GLY A 18 -10.27 -1.61 -18.44
C GLY A 18 -10.61 -0.40 -17.58
N GLU A 19 -10.89 -0.65 -16.30
CA GLU A 19 -11.08 0.43 -15.34
C GLU A 19 -9.83 1.33 -15.36
N ASN A 20 -10.02 2.64 -15.53
CA ASN A 20 -8.91 3.58 -15.47
C ASN A 20 -8.29 3.51 -14.06
N PRO A 21 -6.97 3.37 -13.93
CA PRO A 21 -6.34 3.37 -12.62
C PRO A 21 -6.48 4.74 -11.96
N ALA A 22 -7.00 4.79 -10.73
CA ALA A 22 -7.00 6.02 -9.94
C ALA A 22 -5.73 6.17 -9.09
N PHE A 23 -4.98 5.08 -8.93
CA PHE A 23 -3.75 5.05 -8.16
C PHE A 23 -2.66 4.35 -8.96
N GLN A 24 -1.49 4.97 -9.10
CA GLN A 24 -0.39 4.42 -9.87
C GLN A 24 0.89 4.41 -9.03
N VAL A 25 1.62 3.30 -9.09
CA VAL A 25 2.91 3.14 -8.42
C VAL A 25 3.98 2.84 -9.45
N THR A 26 4.98 3.70 -9.56
CA THR A 26 6.09 3.53 -10.48
C THR A 26 7.38 3.25 -9.71
N LEU A 27 7.96 2.07 -9.94
CA LEU A 27 9.29 1.68 -9.46
C LEU A 27 10.31 1.92 -10.57
N ASN A 28 11.31 2.75 -10.32
CA ASN A 28 12.36 3.06 -11.30
C ASN A 28 13.62 2.21 -11.07
N ASN A 29 14.58 2.28 -12.00
CA ASN A 29 15.83 1.53 -11.90
C ASN A 29 16.57 1.76 -10.57
N LYS A 30 16.55 2.98 -10.01
CA LYS A 30 17.15 3.25 -8.69
C LYS A 30 16.51 2.40 -7.59
N GLY A 31 15.19 2.21 -7.62
CA GLY A 31 14.47 1.34 -6.70
C GLY A 31 14.74 -0.13 -6.95
N LEU A 32 14.83 -0.54 -8.22
CA LEU A 32 15.19 -1.90 -8.61
C LEU A 32 16.59 -2.27 -8.11
N GLN A 33 17.59 -1.41 -8.33
CA GLN A 33 18.97 -1.63 -7.87
C GLN A 33 19.06 -1.66 -6.34
N TYR A 34 18.31 -0.80 -5.64
CA TYR A 34 18.24 -0.85 -4.18
C TYR A 34 17.63 -2.17 -3.69
N GLY A 35 16.48 -2.58 -4.24
CA GLY A 35 15.82 -3.83 -3.87
C GLY A 35 16.69 -5.05 -4.13
N LYS A 36 17.41 -5.06 -5.26
CA LYS A 36 18.40 -6.07 -5.62
C LYS A 36 19.52 -6.19 -4.58
N HIS A 37 20.11 -5.08 -4.17
CA HIS A 37 21.17 -5.06 -3.16
C HIS A 37 20.70 -5.60 -1.81
N VAL A 38 19.51 -5.15 -1.37
CA VAL A 38 18.89 -5.63 -0.11
C VAL A 38 18.57 -7.13 -0.19
N ALA A 39 18.03 -7.60 -1.31
CA ALA A 39 17.71 -9.00 -1.51
C ALA A 39 18.96 -9.89 -1.53
N ALA A 40 20.05 -9.44 -2.17
CA ALA A 40 21.32 -10.16 -2.20
C ALA A 40 21.88 -10.40 -0.79
N GLY A 41 21.90 -9.36 0.05
CA GLY A 41 22.34 -9.50 1.45
C GLY A 41 21.46 -10.48 2.24
N TRP A 42 20.13 -10.38 2.08
CA TRP A 42 19.20 -11.30 2.75
C TRP A 42 19.37 -12.77 2.31
N ILE A 43 19.61 -13.01 1.01
CA ILE A 43 19.89 -14.36 0.50
C ILE A 43 21.19 -14.90 1.11
N GLN A 44 22.25 -14.08 1.13
CA GLN A 44 23.54 -14.46 1.69
C GLN A 44 23.44 -14.84 3.17
N ASP A 45 22.71 -14.07 3.97
CA ASP A 45 22.47 -14.36 5.39
C ASP A 45 21.72 -15.68 5.61
N ARG A 46 20.80 -16.03 4.71
CA ARG A 46 20.02 -17.28 4.80
C ARG A 46 20.72 -18.51 4.26
N LEU A 47 21.58 -18.35 3.26
CA LEU A 47 22.35 -19.47 2.70
C LEU A 47 23.23 -20.14 3.77
N GLY A 48 23.77 -19.39 4.73
CA GLY A 48 24.52 -19.94 5.84
C GLY A 48 23.71 -20.79 6.84
N LEU A 49 22.37 -20.69 6.82
CA LEU A 49 21.47 -21.40 7.74
C LEU A 49 20.87 -22.68 7.12
N ILE A 50 21.13 -22.96 5.84
CA ILE A 50 20.55 -24.09 5.14
C ILE A 50 21.31 -25.38 5.47
N THR A 51 20.60 -26.35 6.01
CA THR A 51 21.02 -27.76 6.04
C THR A 51 20.46 -28.45 4.81
N LEU A 52 21.35 -29.02 3.99
CA LEU A 52 20.93 -29.76 2.79
C LEU A 52 20.47 -31.17 3.19
N PRO A 53 19.46 -31.72 2.50
CA PRO A 53 18.94 -33.06 2.81
C PRO A 53 19.97 -34.14 2.48
N ASP A 54 19.86 -35.28 3.17
CA ASP A 54 20.67 -36.45 2.90
C ASP A 54 20.39 -37.00 1.49
N ILE A 55 21.45 -37.41 0.79
CA ILE A 55 21.40 -37.91 -0.59
C ILE A 55 21.78 -39.39 -0.56
N SER A 56 20.90 -40.26 -1.01
CA SER A 56 21.17 -41.70 -1.08
C SER A 56 20.98 -42.23 -2.50
N GLY A 57 21.72 -43.29 -2.85
CA GLY A 57 21.60 -43.94 -4.15
C GLY A 57 22.34 -45.27 -4.21
N GLU A 58 22.37 -45.86 -5.41
CA GLU A 58 23.10 -47.09 -5.69
C GLU A 58 24.04 -46.87 -6.89
N ALA A 59 25.30 -47.27 -6.75
CA ALA A 59 26.27 -47.22 -7.82
C ALA A 59 27.17 -48.46 -7.75
N LEU A 60 27.31 -49.19 -8.86
CA LEU A 60 28.15 -50.39 -8.95
C LEU A 60 27.84 -51.45 -7.86
N LEU A 61 26.55 -51.68 -7.58
CA LEU A 61 26.04 -52.57 -6.52
C LEU A 61 26.35 -52.13 -5.09
N VAL A 62 26.95 -50.94 -4.91
CA VAL A 62 27.20 -50.33 -3.60
C VAL A 62 26.16 -49.25 -3.36
N HIS A 63 25.40 -49.39 -2.29
CA HIS A 63 24.53 -48.31 -1.85
C HIS A 63 25.35 -47.27 -1.08
N TYR A 64 25.10 -45.99 -1.36
CA TYR A 64 25.78 -44.88 -0.72
C TYR A 64 24.76 -43.90 -0.12
N THR A 65 25.19 -43.23 0.95
CA THR A 65 24.46 -42.14 1.59
C THR A 65 25.44 -41.00 1.90
N LEU A 66 25.09 -39.80 1.47
CA LEU A 66 25.72 -38.54 1.86
C LEU A 66 24.80 -37.87 2.88
N SER A 67 25.33 -37.54 4.04
CA SER A 67 24.53 -37.03 5.15
C SER A 67 25.19 -35.87 5.86
N GLY A 68 24.39 -35.11 6.61
CA GLY A 68 24.90 -34.00 7.43
C GLY A 68 25.55 -32.90 6.60
N ILE A 69 25.03 -32.68 5.38
CA ILE A 69 25.60 -31.77 4.40
C ILE A 69 25.40 -30.32 4.85
N LYS A 70 26.50 -29.58 5.02
CA LYS A 70 26.51 -28.19 5.50
C LYS A 70 27.29 -27.29 4.57
N ILE A 71 26.78 -26.08 4.32
CA ILE A 71 27.50 -25.05 3.58
C ILE A 71 28.61 -24.49 4.47
N THR A 72 29.86 -24.62 4.03
CA THR A 72 31.06 -24.14 4.75
C THR A 72 31.53 -22.79 4.22
N LYS A 73 31.33 -22.53 2.93
CA LYS A 73 31.66 -21.26 2.27
C LYS A 73 30.68 -21.00 1.14
N CYS A 74 30.20 -19.78 1.02
CA CYS A 74 29.39 -19.34 -0.11
C CYS A 74 29.90 -17.97 -0.55
N ASP A 75 30.44 -17.92 -1.76
CA ASP A 75 30.79 -16.67 -2.45
C ASP A 75 29.62 -16.29 -3.34
N PHE A 76 28.76 -15.41 -2.84
CA PHE A 76 27.53 -14.96 -3.50
C PHE A 76 27.73 -13.56 -4.08
N PRO A 77 28.05 -13.45 -5.39
CA PRO A 77 28.18 -12.15 -6.03
C PRO A 77 26.82 -11.47 -6.15
N GLU A 78 26.83 -10.13 -6.16
CA GLU A 78 25.61 -9.37 -6.33
C GLU A 78 24.99 -9.67 -7.72
N PRO A 79 23.71 -10.10 -7.78
CA PRO A 79 23.07 -10.39 -9.05
C PRO A 79 22.86 -9.10 -9.85
N SER A 80 22.69 -9.23 -11.17
CA SER A 80 22.15 -8.17 -12.01
C SER A 80 20.65 -8.39 -12.19
N VAL A 81 19.85 -7.34 -12.03
CA VAL A 81 18.40 -7.38 -12.26
C VAL A 81 18.02 -6.17 -13.11
N GLU A 82 17.26 -6.43 -14.17
CA GLU A 82 16.82 -5.45 -15.15
C GLU A 82 15.34 -5.63 -15.51
N PHE A 83 14.70 -4.53 -15.90
CA PHE A 83 13.36 -4.57 -16.48
C PHE A 83 13.41 -5.20 -17.87
N TYR A 84 12.51 -6.15 -18.13
CA TYR A 84 12.53 -6.93 -19.36
C TYR A 84 11.20 -6.81 -20.12
N GLN A 85 11.19 -5.89 -21.09
CA GLN A 85 9.99 -5.51 -21.86
C GLN A 85 9.43 -6.65 -22.72
N ASN A 86 10.28 -7.53 -23.25
CA ASN A 86 9.87 -8.59 -24.18
C ASN A 86 8.80 -9.53 -23.62
N VAL A 87 8.77 -9.72 -22.30
CA VAL A 87 7.81 -10.61 -21.62
C VAL A 87 6.98 -9.89 -20.55
N THR A 88 7.13 -8.56 -20.45
CA THR A 88 6.60 -7.75 -19.35
C THR A 88 7.00 -8.32 -17.99
N GLY A 89 8.30 -8.36 -17.70
CA GLY A 89 8.72 -8.73 -16.36
C GLY A 89 10.14 -8.33 -15.99
N LEU A 90 10.81 -9.19 -15.23
CA LEU A 90 12.16 -8.95 -14.72
C LEU A 90 13.09 -10.04 -15.23
N LYS A 91 14.29 -9.63 -15.64
CA LYS A 91 15.38 -10.55 -15.94
C LYS A 91 16.44 -10.41 -14.87
N SER A 92 16.79 -11.54 -14.28
CA SER A 92 17.81 -11.65 -13.25
C SER A 92 18.93 -12.57 -13.75
N SER A 93 20.17 -12.20 -13.46
CA SER A 93 21.32 -13.07 -13.72
C SER A 93 22.38 -12.94 -12.64
N ILE A 94 23.01 -14.05 -12.31
CA ILE A 94 24.16 -14.15 -11.42
C ILE A 94 25.23 -14.99 -12.10
N THR A 95 26.48 -14.59 -11.98
CA THR A 95 27.65 -15.30 -12.52
C THR A 95 28.76 -15.33 -11.48
N GLY A 96 29.57 -16.39 -11.47
CA GLY A 96 30.68 -16.52 -10.51
C GLY A 96 30.30 -17.03 -9.13
N LEU A 97 29.02 -17.40 -8.89
CA LEU A 97 28.59 -17.99 -7.62
C LEU A 97 29.40 -19.26 -7.33
N SER A 98 29.97 -19.36 -6.14
CA SER A 98 30.74 -20.54 -5.71
C SER A 98 30.32 -21.00 -4.32
N ILE A 99 30.08 -22.29 -4.17
CA ILE A 99 29.56 -22.88 -2.93
C ILE A 99 30.46 -24.06 -2.55
N ALA A 100 30.93 -24.07 -1.30
CA ALA A 100 31.58 -25.22 -0.69
C ALA A 100 30.69 -25.79 0.41
N VAL A 101 30.57 -27.11 0.42
CA VAL A 101 29.85 -27.88 1.42
C VAL A 101 30.76 -28.99 1.95
N ASN A 102 30.50 -29.42 3.17
CA ASN A 102 31.07 -30.65 3.71
C ASN A 102 29.98 -31.54 4.29
N GLY A 103 30.31 -32.82 4.49
CA GLY A 103 29.39 -33.78 5.08
C GLY A 103 30.05 -35.11 5.37
N SER A 104 29.22 -36.10 5.66
CA SER A 104 29.63 -37.48 5.88
C SER A 104 29.14 -38.37 4.75
N TRP A 105 29.95 -39.36 4.38
CA TRP A 105 29.54 -40.40 3.43
C TRP A 105 29.56 -41.76 4.13
N ALA A 106 28.64 -42.64 3.75
CA ALA A 106 28.59 -44.02 4.17
C ALA A 106 28.25 -44.90 2.97
N THR A 107 28.87 -46.07 2.88
CA THR A 107 28.55 -47.09 1.88
C THR A 107 28.24 -48.42 2.52
N HIS A 108 27.34 -49.18 1.89
CA HIS A 108 27.01 -50.53 2.29
C HIS A 108 26.99 -51.48 1.08
N LEU A 109 27.68 -52.61 1.24
CA LEU A 109 27.69 -53.73 0.30
C LEU A 109 27.55 -55.03 1.11
N GLY A 110 26.32 -55.52 1.26
CA GLY A 110 26.01 -56.66 2.12
C GLY A 110 26.35 -56.38 3.58
N VAL A 111 27.32 -57.12 4.15
CA VAL A 111 27.78 -56.95 5.54
C VAL A 111 28.91 -55.91 5.68
N ILE A 112 29.50 -55.47 4.58
CA ILE A 112 30.62 -54.53 4.58
C ILE A 112 30.08 -53.11 4.64
N HIS A 113 30.49 -52.38 5.68
CA HIS A 113 30.15 -50.98 5.88
C HIS A 113 31.44 -50.17 5.84
N ASP A 114 31.42 -49.06 5.13
CA ASP A 114 32.52 -48.10 5.10
C ASP A 114 31.97 -46.67 5.20
N GLY A 115 32.82 -45.73 5.59
CA GLY A 115 32.38 -44.36 5.75
C GLY A 115 33.49 -43.37 6.08
N GLY A 116 33.13 -42.10 6.00
CA GLY A 116 34.04 -41.01 6.29
C GLY A 116 33.39 -39.65 6.04
N THR A 117 34.21 -38.66 5.65
CA THR A 117 33.77 -37.29 5.38
C THR A 117 34.07 -36.90 3.94
N PHE A 118 33.35 -35.91 3.43
CA PHE A 118 33.60 -35.36 2.11
C PHE A 118 33.54 -33.84 2.11
N ASP A 119 34.32 -33.24 1.22
CA ASP A 119 34.23 -31.84 0.84
C ASP A 119 33.81 -31.75 -0.62
N LEU A 120 32.82 -30.91 -0.91
CA LEU A 120 32.32 -30.64 -2.26
C LEU A 120 32.33 -29.14 -2.49
N ALA A 121 33.00 -28.68 -3.55
CA ALA A 121 32.99 -27.31 -4.00
C ALA A 121 32.44 -27.22 -5.42
N VAL A 122 31.48 -26.34 -5.62
CA VAL A 122 30.88 -25.99 -6.92
C VAL A 122 31.34 -24.60 -7.27
N PHE A 123 31.94 -24.44 -8.45
CA PHE A 123 32.58 -23.19 -8.87
C PHE A 123 31.90 -22.60 -10.09
N ASN A 124 31.90 -21.27 -10.14
CA ASN A 124 31.45 -20.48 -11.29
C ASN A 124 30.05 -20.88 -11.76
N VAL A 125 29.11 -20.95 -10.83
CA VAL A 125 27.69 -21.15 -11.11
C VAL A 125 27.14 -19.85 -11.73
N GLY A 126 26.53 -20.01 -12.90
CA GLY A 126 25.78 -18.97 -13.59
C GLY A 126 24.30 -19.35 -13.62
N VAL A 127 23.42 -18.42 -13.25
CA VAL A 127 21.96 -18.61 -13.35
C VAL A 127 21.36 -17.38 -14.00
N THR A 128 20.52 -17.58 -15.01
CA THR A 128 19.69 -16.54 -15.62
C THR A 128 18.24 -16.95 -15.49
N SER A 129 17.43 -16.11 -14.84
CA SER A 129 15.99 -16.34 -14.68
C SER A 129 15.20 -15.14 -15.19
N VAL A 130 14.17 -15.42 -15.98
CA VAL A 130 13.23 -14.45 -16.50
C VAL A 130 11.86 -14.77 -15.94
N VAL A 131 11.29 -13.79 -15.24
CA VAL A 131 9.93 -13.87 -14.71
C VAL A 131 9.05 -12.87 -15.43
N LYS A 132 7.78 -13.20 -15.63
CA LYS A 132 6.74 -12.30 -16.13
C LYS A 132 5.92 -11.78 -14.96
N LEU A 133 5.59 -10.49 -14.99
CA LEU A 133 4.67 -9.87 -14.04
C LEU A 133 3.29 -9.74 -14.69
N GLY A 134 2.25 -10.03 -13.92
CA GLY A 134 0.88 -10.09 -14.41
C GLY A 134 -0.15 -9.64 -13.39
N LYS A 135 -1.40 -9.82 -13.77
CA LYS A 135 -2.56 -9.67 -12.91
C LYS A 135 -3.29 -11.01 -12.85
N ASP A 136 -3.62 -11.49 -11.66
CA ASP A 136 -4.43 -12.69 -11.49
C ASP A 136 -5.95 -12.40 -11.67
N SER A 137 -6.79 -13.41 -11.50
CA SER A 137 -8.25 -13.25 -11.62
C SER A 137 -8.87 -12.39 -10.52
N ASN A 138 -8.21 -12.26 -9.37
CA ASN A 138 -8.68 -11.50 -8.21
C ASN A 138 -8.17 -10.05 -8.23
N GLY A 139 -7.33 -9.69 -9.20
CA GLY A 139 -6.72 -8.36 -9.29
C GLY A 139 -5.44 -8.23 -8.47
N HIS A 140 -4.82 -9.33 -8.02
CA HIS A 140 -3.53 -9.31 -7.35
C HIS A 140 -2.39 -9.30 -8.38
N LEU A 141 -1.23 -8.79 -7.97
CA LEU A 141 0.00 -8.92 -8.74
C LEU A 141 0.39 -10.40 -8.80
N SER A 142 0.71 -10.88 -10.00
CA SER A 142 1.21 -12.24 -10.18
C SER A 142 2.61 -12.26 -10.78
N VAL A 143 3.35 -13.32 -10.49
CA VAL A 143 4.67 -13.63 -11.03
C VAL A 143 4.68 -15.05 -11.59
N THR A 144 5.16 -15.20 -12.82
CA THR A 144 5.29 -16.52 -13.46
C THR A 144 6.68 -16.71 -14.04
N ASN A 145 7.20 -17.93 -13.94
CA ASN A 145 8.45 -18.29 -14.60
C ASN A 145 8.26 -18.31 -16.12
N VAL A 146 9.17 -17.67 -16.85
CA VAL A 146 9.22 -17.72 -18.32
C VAL A 146 10.37 -18.59 -18.78
N ASN A 147 11.54 -18.40 -18.17
CA ASN A 147 12.73 -19.14 -18.52
C ASN A 147 13.70 -19.19 -17.33
N CYS A 148 14.40 -20.31 -17.20
CA CYS A 148 15.57 -20.45 -16.36
C CYS A 148 16.67 -21.18 -17.14
N ASP A 149 17.87 -20.60 -17.17
CA ASP A 149 19.09 -21.24 -17.65
C ASP A 149 20.11 -21.26 -16.52
N ALA A 150 20.73 -22.42 -16.30
CA ALA A 150 21.76 -22.59 -15.30
C ALA A 150 22.98 -23.29 -15.90
N LYS A 151 24.16 -22.82 -15.53
CA LYS A 151 25.44 -23.38 -15.95
C LYS A 151 26.36 -23.55 -14.74
N VAL A 152 27.01 -24.70 -14.66
CA VAL A 152 28.00 -24.97 -13.62
C VAL A 152 29.36 -25.07 -14.29
N GLY A 153 30.31 -24.23 -13.85
CA GLY A 153 31.65 -24.19 -14.42
C GLY A 153 32.49 -25.41 -14.04
N ASP A 154 32.63 -25.66 -12.73
CA ASP A 154 33.37 -26.83 -12.25
C ASP A 154 32.83 -27.38 -10.94
N VAL A 155 33.16 -28.65 -10.67
CA VAL A 155 32.88 -29.33 -9.41
C VAL A 155 34.16 -30.02 -8.93
N GLN A 156 34.53 -29.77 -7.68
CA GLN A 156 35.61 -30.45 -6.98
C GLN A 156 35.04 -31.22 -5.80
N MET A 157 35.42 -32.48 -5.67
CA MET A 157 34.93 -33.34 -4.60
C MET A 157 36.08 -34.15 -4.05
N ASN A 158 36.26 -34.12 -2.73
CA ASN A 158 37.31 -34.83 -2.01
C ASN A 158 36.67 -35.71 -0.94
N PHE A 159 37.07 -36.98 -0.85
CA PHE A 159 36.60 -37.92 0.16
C PHE A 159 37.74 -38.32 1.11
N TYR A 160 37.41 -38.42 2.39
CA TYR A 160 38.31 -38.73 3.49
C TYR A 160 37.72 -39.87 4.34
N GLY A 161 38.56 -40.59 5.08
CA GLY A 161 38.16 -41.73 5.91
C GLY A 161 37.95 -43.03 5.13
N GLY A 162 37.88 -44.15 5.84
CA GLY A 162 37.59 -45.46 5.23
C GLY A 162 38.56 -45.86 4.12
N GLN A 163 38.04 -46.58 3.13
CA GLN A 163 38.73 -46.86 1.86
C GLN A 163 38.48 -45.75 0.83
N SER A 164 38.63 -44.47 1.22
CA SER A 164 38.36 -43.33 0.33
C SER A 164 39.18 -43.32 -0.97
N TRP A 165 40.29 -44.06 -1.01
CA TRP A 165 41.08 -44.28 -2.24
C TRP A 165 40.25 -44.86 -3.39
N ILE A 166 39.19 -45.63 -3.09
CA ILE A 166 38.27 -46.23 -4.08
C ILE A 166 37.46 -45.17 -4.82
N PHE A 167 37.20 -44.01 -4.21
CA PHE A 167 36.45 -42.94 -4.86
C PHE A 167 37.28 -42.10 -5.83
N LYS A 168 38.63 -42.17 -5.80
CA LYS A 168 39.46 -41.36 -6.73
C LYS A 168 39.20 -41.69 -8.22
N PRO A 169 39.15 -42.97 -8.65
CA PRO A 169 38.74 -43.33 -10.01
C PRO A 169 37.29 -42.96 -10.31
N PHE A 170 36.38 -43.19 -9.35
CA PHE A 170 34.97 -42.86 -9.46
C PHE A 170 34.76 -41.36 -9.72
N LEU A 171 35.43 -40.51 -8.94
CA LEU A 171 35.42 -39.05 -9.10
C LEU A 171 35.87 -38.62 -10.49
N LYS A 172 36.94 -39.22 -11.02
CA LYS A 172 37.45 -38.87 -12.36
C LYS A 172 36.46 -39.25 -13.47
N TYR A 173 35.74 -40.36 -13.31
CA TYR A 173 34.78 -40.85 -14.30
C TYR A 173 33.40 -40.17 -14.20
N TYR A 174 32.92 -39.95 -12.97
CA TYR A 174 31.56 -39.45 -12.69
C TYR A 174 31.48 -37.94 -12.47
N LYS A 175 32.59 -37.20 -12.44
CA LYS A 175 32.58 -35.73 -12.30
C LYS A 175 31.62 -35.04 -13.28
N GLY A 176 31.58 -35.49 -14.54
CA GLY A 176 30.66 -34.96 -15.55
C GLY A 176 29.18 -35.22 -15.20
N HIS A 177 28.87 -36.41 -14.67
CA HIS A 177 27.53 -36.76 -14.21
C HIS A 177 27.11 -35.95 -12.98
N VAL A 178 28.02 -35.75 -12.02
CA VAL A 178 27.76 -34.92 -10.83
C VAL A 178 27.50 -33.47 -11.23
N LEU A 179 28.33 -32.91 -12.11
CA LEU A 179 28.14 -31.56 -12.64
C LEU A 179 26.78 -31.43 -13.33
N ALA A 180 26.46 -32.36 -14.23
CA ALA A 180 25.18 -32.36 -14.94
C ALA A 180 23.98 -32.49 -13.98
N ALA A 181 24.09 -33.33 -12.95
CA ALA A 181 23.05 -33.50 -11.94
C ALA A 181 22.84 -32.22 -11.12
N ILE A 182 23.92 -31.57 -10.67
CA ILE A 182 23.81 -30.29 -9.95
C ILE A 182 23.17 -29.25 -10.86
N GLN A 183 23.65 -29.10 -12.09
CA GLN A 183 23.12 -28.13 -13.05
C GLN A 183 21.63 -28.35 -13.32
N ALA A 184 21.20 -29.60 -13.52
CA ALA A 184 19.82 -29.97 -13.78
C ALA A 184 18.88 -29.67 -12.60
N ASN A 185 19.39 -29.61 -11.37
CA ASN A 185 18.59 -29.32 -10.18
C ASN A 185 18.47 -27.82 -9.86
N ILE A 186 19.30 -26.94 -10.44
CA ILE A 186 19.26 -25.50 -10.11
C ILE A 186 17.93 -24.89 -10.54
N CYS A 187 17.55 -25.04 -11.82
CA CYS A 187 16.34 -24.39 -12.34
C CYS A 187 15.04 -24.87 -11.70
N PRO A 188 14.81 -26.18 -11.47
CA PRO A 188 13.65 -26.63 -10.71
C PRO A 188 13.52 -25.97 -9.33
N ASN A 189 14.63 -25.78 -8.60
CA ASN A 189 14.62 -25.10 -7.31
C ASN A 189 14.30 -23.59 -7.41
N VAL A 190 14.79 -22.93 -8.48
CA VAL A 190 14.44 -21.53 -8.78
C VAL A 190 12.95 -21.41 -9.11
N GLU A 191 12.41 -22.34 -9.89
CA GLU A 191 11.00 -22.39 -10.27
C GLU A 191 10.10 -22.62 -9.05
N ASP A 192 10.46 -23.57 -8.18
CA ASP A 192 9.76 -23.80 -6.90
C ASP A 192 9.77 -22.56 -6.00
N PHE A 193 10.87 -21.79 -6.01
CA PHE A 193 10.92 -20.52 -5.29
C PHE A 193 9.98 -19.47 -5.89
N ILE A 194 9.93 -19.36 -7.22
CA ILE A 194 8.99 -18.45 -7.91
C ILE A 194 7.54 -18.82 -7.58
N VAL A 195 7.19 -20.12 -7.54
CA VAL A 195 5.87 -20.59 -7.11
C VAL A 195 5.54 -20.17 -5.68
N LYS A 196 6.51 -20.23 -4.77
CA LYS A 196 6.33 -19.74 -3.39
C LYS A 196 6.08 -18.23 -3.36
N VAL A 197 6.84 -17.46 -4.13
CA VAL A 197 6.63 -16.00 -4.24
C VAL A 197 5.22 -15.70 -4.79
N GLU A 198 4.78 -16.41 -5.82
CA GLU A 198 3.43 -16.29 -6.37
C GLU A 198 2.37 -16.57 -5.30
N SER A 199 2.51 -17.64 -4.51
CA SER A 199 1.57 -17.95 -3.42
C SER A 199 1.52 -16.84 -2.36
N HIS A 200 2.65 -16.19 -2.07
CA HIS A 200 2.70 -15.06 -1.15
C HIS A 200 2.03 -13.81 -1.73
N LEU A 201 2.21 -13.55 -3.03
CA LEU A 201 1.53 -12.45 -3.72
C LEU A 201 0.01 -12.66 -3.76
N GLN A 202 -0.45 -13.89 -4.00
CA GLN A 202 -1.87 -14.24 -3.95
C GLN A 202 -2.48 -14.06 -2.56
N ALA A 203 -1.72 -14.34 -1.49
CA ALA A 203 -2.16 -14.17 -0.11
C ALA A 203 -2.09 -12.71 0.40
N LEU A 204 -1.49 -11.80 -0.36
CA LEU A 204 -1.35 -10.41 0.04
C LEU A 204 -2.73 -9.74 0.08
N ASN A 205 -3.05 -9.09 1.21
CA ASN A 205 -4.26 -8.29 1.28
C ASN A 205 -4.07 -6.98 0.51
N VAL A 206 -4.77 -6.88 -0.60
CA VAL A 206 -4.81 -5.75 -1.54
C VAL A 206 -5.85 -4.70 -1.15
N SER A 207 -6.58 -4.91 -0.04
CA SER A 207 -7.44 -3.91 0.59
C SER A 207 -6.87 -3.45 1.93
N ILE A 208 -6.78 -2.14 2.13
CA ILE A 208 -6.26 -1.53 3.36
C ILE A 208 -7.42 -0.92 4.15
N ILE A 209 -7.68 -1.45 5.35
CA ILE A 209 -8.64 -0.85 6.27
C ILE A 209 -8.05 0.45 6.83
N VAL A 210 -8.74 1.57 6.60
CA VAL A 210 -8.27 2.90 7.01
C VAL A 210 -8.86 3.28 8.37
N ASP A 211 -10.15 3.01 8.58
CA ASP A 211 -10.85 3.20 9.86
C ASP A 211 -12.05 2.23 10.00
N SER A 212 -12.93 2.48 10.98
CA SER A 212 -14.13 1.65 11.24
C SER A 212 -15.23 1.73 10.16
N PHE A 213 -15.07 2.58 9.15
CA PHE A 213 -16.04 2.82 8.08
C PHE A 213 -15.45 2.60 6.69
N LEU A 214 -14.15 2.84 6.51
CA LEU A 214 -13.53 3.01 5.21
C LEU A 214 -12.41 1.99 4.96
N SER A 215 -12.43 1.39 3.78
CA SER A 215 -11.36 0.52 3.26
C SER A 215 -10.93 1.01 1.88
N LEU A 216 -9.65 0.87 1.55
CA LEU A 216 -9.04 1.27 0.29
C LEU A 216 -8.72 0.02 -0.54
N ASP A 217 -9.35 -0.10 -1.70
CA ASP A 217 -9.11 -1.12 -2.72
C ASP A 217 -7.90 -0.74 -3.59
N LEU A 218 -6.85 -1.58 -3.58
CA LEU A 218 -5.64 -1.44 -4.38
C LEU A 218 -5.47 -2.61 -5.36
N ASN A 219 -6.55 -3.26 -5.79
CA ASN A 219 -6.48 -4.26 -6.85
C ASN A 219 -5.92 -3.65 -8.14
N LEU A 220 -5.16 -4.43 -8.89
CA LEU A 220 -4.70 -4.05 -10.23
C LEU A 220 -5.89 -3.89 -11.17
N THR A 221 -5.96 -2.77 -11.89
CA THR A 221 -6.99 -2.60 -12.94
C THR A 221 -6.58 -3.31 -14.23
N SER A 222 -5.29 -3.39 -14.51
CA SER A 222 -4.70 -4.11 -15.65
C SER A 222 -3.35 -4.72 -15.30
N SER A 223 -2.77 -5.51 -16.22
CA SER A 223 -1.42 -6.06 -16.02
C SER A 223 -0.39 -4.94 -15.86
N PRO A 224 0.69 -5.16 -15.08
CA PRO A 224 1.77 -4.19 -14.94
C PRO A 224 2.35 -3.73 -16.28
N VAL A 225 2.75 -2.46 -16.35
CA VAL A 225 3.38 -1.87 -17.53
C VAL A 225 4.86 -1.70 -17.26
N ILE A 226 5.71 -2.27 -18.11
CA ILE A 226 7.17 -2.22 -17.93
C ILE A 226 7.80 -1.50 -19.12
N ASP A 227 8.66 -0.54 -18.83
CA ASP A 227 9.60 0.01 -19.79
C ASP A 227 11.07 -0.34 -19.41
N SER A 228 12.04 0.13 -20.20
CA SER A 228 13.46 -0.16 -19.96
C SER A 228 14.01 0.44 -18.66
N THR A 229 13.28 1.35 -18.03
CA THR A 229 13.73 2.13 -16.87
C THR A 229 12.80 2.06 -15.66
N SER A 230 11.60 1.52 -15.83
CA SER A 230 10.55 1.54 -14.83
C SER A 230 9.52 0.42 -14.97
N LEU A 231 8.90 0.10 -13.85
CA LEU A 231 7.72 -0.75 -13.69
C LEU A 231 6.59 0.09 -13.12
N ASN A 232 5.46 0.15 -13.80
CA ASN A 232 4.25 0.83 -13.36
C ASN A 232 3.15 -0.18 -13.00
N LEU A 233 2.58 -0.01 -11.81
CA LEU A 233 1.46 -0.79 -11.29
C LEU A 233 0.18 0.06 -11.34
N PRO A 234 -0.76 -0.24 -12.25
CA PRO A 234 -2.04 0.44 -12.33
C PRO A 234 -3.03 -0.14 -11.30
N LEU A 235 -3.29 0.60 -10.21
CA LEU A 235 -4.14 0.19 -9.10
C LEU A 235 -5.49 0.93 -9.13
N LYS A 236 -6.53 0.26 -8.63
CA LYS A 236 -7.90 0.78 -8.60
C LYS A 236 -8.01 2.04 -7.75
N GLY A 237 -7.42 2.05 -6.56
CA GLY A 237 -7.29 3.26 -5.74
C GLY A 237 -8.62 3.81 -5.24
N GLN A 238 -9.58 2.93 -4.95
CA GLN A 238 -10.94 3.32 -4.59
C GLN A 238 -11.19 3.07 -3.10
N PHE A 239 -11.69 4.08 -2.40
CA PHE A 239 -12.24 3.86 -1.08
C PHE A 239 -13.71 3.43 -1.16
N TYR A 240 -14.10 2.51 -0.29
CA TYR A 240 -15.46 2.04 -0.15
C TYR A 240 -15.87 1.94 1.32
N SER A 241 -17.18 2.04 1.56
CA SER A 241 -17.73 1.76 2.88
C SER A 241 -17.66 0.27 3.18
N ILE A 242 -17.06 -0.10 4.31
CA ILE A 242 -17.02 -1.47 4.82
C ILE A 242 -18.44 -1.99 5.15
N LYS A 243 -19.39 -1.09 5.43
CA LYS A 243 -20.74 -1.45 5.83
C LYS A 243 -21.68 -1.65 4.64
N THR A 244 -21.64 -0.72 3.69
CA THR A 244 -22.63 -0.66 2.61
C THR A 244 -22.08 -1.07 1.26
N HIS A 245 -20.76 -1.02 1.06
CA HIS A 245 -20.09 -1.31 -0.22
C HIS A 245 -20.73 -0.60 -1.43
N LYS A 246 -21.28 0.61 -1.21
CA LYS A 246 -21.88 1.39 -2.30
C LYS A 246 -20.80 1.89 -3.24
N GLU A 247 -20.95 1.57 -4.52
CA GLU A 247 -20.10 2.10 -5.58
C GLU A 247 -20.35 3.61 -5.79
N PRO A 248 -19.29 4.40 -6.04
CA PRO A 248 -19.43 5.80 -6.39
C PRO A 248 -20.12 5.98 -7.75
N PRO A 249 -21.00 6.98 -7.92
CA PRO A 249 -21.72 7.23 -9.18
C PRO A 249 -20.85 7.98 -10.21
N PHE A 250 -19.53 7.85 -10.13
CA PHE A 250 -18.54 8.50 -10.98
C PHE A 250 -17.38 7.53 -11.23
N VAL A 251 -16.62 7.75 -12.30
CA VAL A 251 -15.52 6.88 -12.72
C VAL A 251 -14.19 7.61 -12.73
N ALA A 252 -13.11 6.86 -12.49
CA ALA A 252 -11.75 7.40 -12.54
C ALA A 252 -11.43 7.91 -13.94
N GLN A 253 -10.83 9.10 -14.00
CA GLN A 253 -10.29 9.64 -15.25
C GLN A 253 -8.84 9.16 -15.43
N PRO A 254 -8.42 8.86 -16.67
CA PRO A 254 -7.04 8.47 -16.92
C PRO A 254 -6.10 9.63 -16.60
N PHE A 255 -4.96 9.34 -15.98
CA PHE A 255 -3.90 10.31 -15.74
C PHE A 255 -2.54 9.69 -16.00
N THR A 256 -1.57 10.53 -16.33
CA THR A 256 -0.20 10.10 -16.64
C THR A 256 0.75 10.55 -15.55
N MET A 257 1.60 9.62 -15.11
CA MET A 257 2.65 9.92 -14.14
C MET A 257 3.83 10.64 -14.82
N PRO A 258 4.33 11.74 -14.25
CA PRO A 258 5.57 12.35 -14.74
C PRO A 258 6.74 11.38 -14.51
N LYS A 259 7.63 11.27 -15.50
CA LYS A 259 8.85 10.46 -15.36
C LYS A 259 9.79 11.13 -14.37
N GLN A 260 10.07 10.46 -13.25
CA GLN A 260 10.83 10.99 -12.12
C GLN A 260 12.00 10.05 -11.78
N THR A 261 13.07 10.09 -12.58
CA THR A 261 14.18 9.11 -12.52
C THR A 261 15.06 9.22 -11.26
N ASP A 262 15.02 10.36 -10.57
CA ASP A 262 15.86 10.62 -9.39
C ASP A 262 15.39 9.88 -8.13
N TYR A 263 14.15 9.39 -8.15
CA TYR A 263 13.50 8.69 -7.05
C TYR A 263 13.38 7.20 -7.33
N MET A 264 13.41 6.40 -6.26
CA MET A 264 13.24 4.95 -6.33
C MET A 264 11.79 4.56 -6.67
N LEU A 265 10.84 5.28 -6.07
CA LEU A 265 9.41 5.01 -6.13
C LEU A 265 8.65 6.32 -6.29
N SER A 266 7.67 6.33 -7.18
CA SER A 266 6.74 7.43 -7.40
C SER A 266 5.31 6.95 -7.24
N ILE A 267 4.47 7.73 -6.57
CA ILE A 267 3.06 7.40 -6.32
C ILE A 267 2.20 8.51 -6.90
N GLY A 268 1.20 8.12 -7.67
CA GLY A 268 0.19 9.00 -8.26
C GLY A 268 -1.19 8.68 -7.71
N LEU A 269 -1.94 9.72 -7.39
CA LEU A 269 -3.33 9.62 -6.96
C LEU A 269 -4.16 10.59 -7.79
N SER A 270 -5.26 10.11 -8.35
CA SER A 270 -6.24 10.99 -8.98
C SER A 270 -7.22 11.55 -7.94
N ASP A 271 -7.95 12.58 -8.34
CA ASP A 271 -9.03 13.14 -7.52
C ASP A 271 -10.14 12.11 -7.24
N PHE A 272 -10.36 11.13 -8.14
CA PHE A 272 -11.26 10.00 -7.92
C PHE A 272 -10.97 9.28 -6.60
N THR A 273 -9.70 9.04 -6.26
CA THR A 273 -9.34 8.37 -5.00
C THR A 273 -9.86 9.17 -3.81
N ALA A 274 -9.61 10.49 -3.73
CA ALA A 274 -10.15 11.31 -2.64
C ALA A 274 -11.68 11.44 -2.68
N ASN A 275 -12.27 11.50 -3.87
CA ASN A 275 -13.71 11.60 -4.07
C ASN A 275 -14.46 10.33 -3.65
N SER A 276 -13.90 9.16 -3.90
CA SER A 276 -14.48 7.88 -3.45
C SER A 276 -14.54 7.78 -1.92
N ALA A 277 -13.53 8.31 -1.21
CA ALA A 277 -13.55 8.41 0.26
C ALA A 277 -14.67 9.34 0.74
N SER A 278 -14.77 10.53 0.13
CA SER A 278 -15.83 11.50 0.42
C SER A 278 -17.23 10.90 0.22
N TYR A 279 -17.42 10.16 -0.89
CA TYR A 279 -18.66 9.49 -1.20
C TYR A 279 -19.00 8.38 -0.22
N ALA A 280 -18.03 7.57 0.21
CA ALA A 280 -18.25 6.53 1.20
C ALA A 280 -18.74 7.12 2.54
N TYR A 281 -18.10 8.19 3.04
CA TYR A 281 -18.59 8.87 4.25
C TYR A 281 -19.96 9.53 4.06
N TYR A 282 -20.18 10.17 2.91
CA TYR A 282 -21.44 10.85 2.61
C TYR A 282 -22.62 9.87 2.52
N SER A 283 -22.45 8.78 1.77
CA SER A 283 -23.50 7.79 1.48
C SER A 283 -23.90 6.94 2.70
N ASP A 284 -23.04 6.90 3.72
CA ASP A 284 -23.28 6.31 5.04
C ASP A 284 -23.73 7.33 6.10
N GLY A 285 -23.95 8.59 5.70
CA GLY A 285 -24.41 9.65 6.59
C GLY A 285 -23.40 10.06 7.67
N GLN A 286 -22.10 9.80 7.46
CA GLN A 286 -21.05 10.15 8.42
C GLN A 286 -20.62 11.62 8.33
N LEU A 287 -20.98 12.33 7.26
CA LEU A 287 -20.70 13.76 7.10
C LEU A 287 -21.73 14.65 7.81
N MET A 288 -21.94 14.41 9.11
CA MET A 288 -22.75 15.24 9.98
C MET A 288 -22.17 15.33 11.39
N MET A 289 -22.38 16.46 12.06
CA MET A 289 -21.97 16.66 13.44
C MET A 289 -22.92 17.60 14.18
N TYR A 290 -23.05 17.39 15.49
CA TYR A 290 -23.67 18.36 16.38
C TYR A 290 -22.61 19.27 16.97
N ILE A 291 -22.84 20.58 16.92
CA ILE A 291 -22.03 21.60 17.59
C ILE A 291 -22.86 22.19 18.72
N ASP A 292 -22.30 22.22 19.93
CA ASP A 292 -22.86 22.91 21.08
C ASP A 292 -21.90 24.00 21.57
N ASP A 293 -22.37 24.85 22.48
CA ASP A 293 -21.60 26.00 22.97
C ASP A 293 -20.26 25.59 23.63
N LYS A 294 -20.17 24.37 24.19
CA LYS A 294 -18.95 23.89 24.86
C LYS A 294 -17.82 23.60 23.88
N MET A 295 -18.15 23.41 22.60
CA MET A 295 -17.18 23.24 21.52
C MET A 295 -16.61 24.56 21.01
N ILE A 296 -17.19 25.69 21.42
CA ILE A 296 -16.74 27.03 21.02
C ILE A 296 -15.69 27.54 22.03
N PRO A 297 -14.53 28.03 21.56
CA PRO A 297 -13.55 28.64 22.44
C PRO A 297 -14.13 29.78 23.27
N PRO A 298 -13.84 29.89 24.59
CA PRO A 298 -14.37 30.95 25.45
C PRO A 298 -14.05 32.38 24.99
N ALA A 299 -13.00 32.56 24.18
CA ALA A 299 -12.62 33.86 23.63
C ALA A 299 -13.41 34.26 22.38
N SER A 300 -14.24 33.36 21.84
CA SER A 300 -15.05 33.62 20.64
C SER A 300 -16.03 34.77 20.88
N PRO A 301 -16.19 35.71 19.94
CA PRO A 301 -17.18 36.78 20.04
C PRO A 301 -18.63 36.26 19.94
N VAL A 302 -18.80 35.02 19.47
CA VAL A 302 -20.09 34.38 19.25
C VAL A 302 -20.17 33.11 20.09
N HIS A 303 -21.24 33.01 20.88
CA HIS A 303 -21.61 31.84 21.67
C HIS A 303 -22.98 31.31 21.24
N LEU A 304 -23.17 29.99 21.36
CA LEU A 304 -24.43 29.31 21.03
C LEU A 304 -25.42 29.43 22.19
N ASN A 305 -25.86 30.65 22.42
CA ASN A 305 -27.02 30.95 23.24
C ASN A 305 -27.88 32.04 22.58
N THR A 306 -29.17 31.97 22.83
CA THR A 306 -30.20 32.83 22.22
C THR A 306 -29.99 34.32 22.49
N SER A 307 -29.48 34.67 23.67
CA SER A 307 -29.20 36.06 24.07
C SER A 307 -28.00 36.65 23.33
N SER A 308 -26.89 35.91 23.22
CA SER A 308 -25.69 36.29 22.46
C SER A 308 -25.95 36.37 20.96
N MET A 309 -26.94 35.64 20.44
CA MET A 309 -27.34 35.72 19.04
C MET A 309 -28.26 36.90 18.71
N GLY A 310 -28.75 37.63 19.73
CA GLY A 310 -29.65 38.78 19.59
C GLY A 310 -29.19 39.88 18.61
N PRO A 311 -27.91 40.29 18.59
CA PRO A 311 -27.40 41.27 17.62
C PRO A 311 -27.55 40.84 16.16
N TYR A 312 -27.62 39.54 15.89
CA TYR A 312 -27.78 38.97 14.55
C TYR A 312 -29.24 38.62 14.23
N ILE A 313 -29.98 38.15 15.23
CA ILE A 313 -31.37 37.69 15.10
C ILE A 313 -32.19 38.26 16.27
N PRO A 314 -32.70 39.51 16.15
CA PRO A 314 -33.36 40.20 17.26
C PRO A 314 -34.61 39.49 17.80
N GLN A 315 -35.33 38.73 16.95
CA GLN A 315 -36.53 37.99 17.39
C GLN A 315 -36.19 36.78 18.27
N LEU A 316 -34.97 36.25 18.17
CA LEU A 316 -34.58 35.01 18.84
C LEU A 316 -34.62 35.12 20.38
N PRO A 317 -33.98 36.11 21.04
CA PRO A 317 -34.07 36.25 22.49
C PRO A 317 -35.47 36.63 22.99
N GLN A 318 -36.32 37.20 22.14
CA GLN A 318 -37.71 37.54 22.50
C GLN A 318 -38.59 36.28 22.59
N MET A 319 -38.44 35.36 21.63
CA MET A 319 -39.22 34.12 21.58
C MET A 319 -38.65 33.03 22.51
N PHE A 320 -37.32 32.98 22.65
CA PHE A 320 -36.61 31.95 23.39
C PHE A 320 -35.58 32.57 24.34
N PRO A 321 -35.99 33.17 25.46
CA PRO A 321 -35.08 33.92 26.33
C PRO A 321 -34.09 33.00 27.07
N ASN A 322 -32.79 33.34 27.01
CA ASN A 322 -31.69 32.72 27.77
C ASN A 322 -31.55 31.19 27.61
N LEU A 323 -31.96 30.63 26.47
CA LEU A 323 -31.73 29.22 26.14
C LEU A 323 -30.39 29.00 25.43
N LEU A 324 -29.74 27.87 25.74
CA LEU A 324 -28.60 27.36 24.98
C LEU A 324 -29.06 26.85 23.61
N MET A 325 -28.15 26.90 22.64
CA MET A 325 -28.39 26.44 21.28
C MET A 325 -27.55 25.23 20.93
N LYS A 326 -28.06 24.44 19.98
CA LYS A 326 -27.36 23.32 19.36
C LYS A 326 -27.50 23.42 17.86
N LEU A 327 -26.41 23.20 17.14
CA LEU A 327 -26.38 23.20 15.68
C LEU A 327 -26.17 21.77 15.18
N LEU A 328 -26.97 21.31 14.22
CA LEU A 328 -26.68 20.13 13.42
C LEU A 328 -26.13 20.58 12.08
N VAL A 329 -24.84 20.35 11.85
CA VAL A 329 -24.15 20.62 10.59
C VAL A 329 -24.06 19.33 9.80
N TYR A 330 -24.42 19.35 8.52
CA TYR A 330 -24.37 18.17 7.65
C TYR A 330 -24.13 18.53 6.19
N ALA A 331 -23.51 17.62 5.44
CA ALA A 331 -23.32 17.78 4.00
C ALA A 331 -24.66 17.68 3.25
N ARG A 332 -24.94 18.62 2.34
CA ARG A 332 -26.14 18.60 1.49
C ARG A 332 -25.98 17.66 0.30
N ASN A 333 -24.78 17.65 -0.27
CA ASN A 333 -24.36 16.80 -1.38
C ASN A 333 -22.98 16.22 -1.05
N CYS A 334 -22.56 15.17 -1.77
CA CYS A 334 -21.21 14.61 -1.66
C CYS A 334 -20.15 15.68 -1.97
N PRO A 335 -19.24 16.00 -1.03
CA PRO A 335 -18.12 16.88 -1.31
C PRO A 335 -17.19 16.29 -2.38
N MET A 336 -16.70 17.11 -3.30
CA MET A 336 -15.80 16.67 -4.37
C MET A 336 -14.50 17.47 -4.34
N PHE A 337 -13.40 16.76 -4.22
CA PHE A 337 -12.04 17.21 -4.41
C PHE A 337 -11.73 17.39 -5.89
N SER A 338 -10.92 18.40 -6.19
CA SER A 338 -10.32 18.66 -7.49
C SER A 338 -8.83 18.91 -7.30
N PHE A 339 -7.99 18.13 -7.97
CA PHE A 339 -6.55 18.28 -7.91
C PHE A 339 -6.09 19.23 -9.02
N GLN A 340 -5.40 20.29 -8.62
CA GLN A 340 -4.84 21.30 -9.52
C GLN A 340 -3.33 21.45 -9.26
N PRO A 341 -2.57 22.01 -10.21
CA PRO A 341 -1.16 22.27 -9.99
C PRO A 341 -0.94 23.13 -8.73
N GLY A 342 -0.18 22.60 -7.77
CA GLY A 342 0.16 23.30 -6.52
C GLY A 342 -0.95 23.36 -5.46
N ALA A 343 -2.16 22.87 -5.74
CA ALA A 343 -3.30 23.01 -4.84
C ALA A 343 -4.35 21.91 -5.02
N VAL A 344 -4.93 21.47 -3.90
CA VAL A 344 -6.16 20.69 -3.85
C VAL A 344 -7.31 21.63 -3.51
N LYS A 345 -8.40 21.54 -4.26
CA LYS A 345 -9.61 22.33 -4.01
C LYS A 345 -10.75 21.44 -3.58
N LEU A 346 -11.59 21.94 -2.69
CA LEU A 346 -12.76 21.24 -2.16
C LEU A 346 -13.93 22.22 -2.00
N GLY A 347 -15.05 21.91 -2.64
CA GLY A 347 -16.31 22.61 -2.42
C GLY A 347 -17.16 21.85 -1.39
N LEU A 348 -17.54 22.54 -0.30
CA LEU A 348 -18.34 22.00 0.79
C LEU A 348 -19.74 22.66 0.82
N PRO A 349 -20.74 22.06 0.15
CA PRO A 349 -22.13 22.45 0.31
C PRO A 349 -22.69 21.85 1.60
N LEU A 350 -22.79 22.63 2.66
CA LEU A 350 -23.30 22.19 3.97
C LEU A 350 -24.68 22.80 4.26
N ALA A 351 -25.41 22.21 5.19
CA ALA A 351 -26.59 22.76 5.81
C ALA A 351 -26.43 22.75 7.32
N ILE A 352 -27.00 23.77 7.98
CA ILE A 352 -27.02 23.90 9.43
C ILE A 352 -28.48 23.98 9.86
N LYS A 353 -28.90 23.10 10.77
CA LYS A 353 -30.16 23.23 11.52
C LYS A 353 -29.84 23.73 12.91
N ALA A 354 -30.38 24.88 13.29
CA ALA A 354 -30.24 25.43 14.63
C ALA A 354 -31.45 25.05 15.49
N PHE A 355 -31.17 24.71 16.75
CA PHE A 355 -32.16 24.35 17.76
C PHE A 355 -31.92 25.13 19.04
N ALA A 356 -33.00 25.49 19.75
CA ALA A 356 -32.94 25.87 21.15
C ALA A 356 -33.10 24.62 22.01
N ILE A 357 -32.30 24.51 23.07
CA ILE A 357 -32.39 23.45 24.06
C ILE A 357 -33.34 23.91 25.15
N GLN A 358 -34.51 23.27 25.24
CA GLN A 358 -35.51 23.56 26.25
C GLN A 358 -35.07 23.05 27.64
N PRO A 359 -35.65 23.55 28.75
CA PRO A 359 -35.36 23.04 30.10
C PRO A 359 -35.63 21.54 30.26
N ASN A 360 -36.57 20.98 29.50
CA ASN A 360 -36.86 19.55 29.44
C ASN A 360 -35.95 18.78 28.47
N THR A 361 -34.85 19.37 28.02
CA THR A 361 -33.86 18.85 27.06
C THR A 361 -34.37 18.62 25.63
N SER A 362 -35.63 18.94 25.34
CA SER A 362 -36.16 18.84 23.97
C SER A 362 -35.55 19.91 23.07
N LEU A 363 -35.43 19.60 21.77
CA LEU A 363 -34.85 20.49 20.76
C LEU A 363 -35.97 21.17 19.99
N THR A 364 -36.11 22.48 20.17
CA THR A 364 -37.04 23.30 19.37
C THR A 364 -36.32 23.85 18.14
N PRO A 365 -36.76 23.55 16.90
CA PRO A 365 -36.17 24.10 15.69
C PRO A 365 -36.26 25.63 15.65
N LEU A 366 -35.17 26.29 15.25
CA LEU A 366 -35.10 27.76 15.17
C LEU A 366 -35.01 28.23 13.72
N PHE A 367 -33.97 27.79 13.01
CA PHE A 367 -33.73 28.18 11.62
C PHE A 367 -32.82 27.18 10.91
N LYS A 368 -32.80 27.27 9.58
CA LYS A 368 -31.97 26.46 8.69
C LYS A 368 -31.11 27.37 7.83
N LEU A 369 -29.82 27.09 7.77
CA LEU A 369 -28.86 27.81 6.94
C LEU A 369 -28.28 26.87 5.89
N HIS A 370 -28.03 27.42 4.71
CA HIS A 370 -27.20 26.82 3.71
C HIS A 370 -25.83 27.48 3.75
N VAL A 371 -24.79 26.65 3.76
CA VAL A 371 -23.40 27.09 3.72
C VAL A 371 -22.77 26.58 2.43
N MET A 372 -22.00 27.44 1.79
CA MET A 372 -21.06 27.08 0.73
C MET A 372 -19.68 27.53 1.17
N ALA A 373 -18.82 26.56 1.47
CA ALA A 373 -17.42 26.81 1.80
C ALA A 373 -16.53 26.27 0.68
N ASN A 374 -15.62 27.10 0.18
CA ASN A 374 -14.57 26.67 -0.74
C ASN A 374 -13.26 26.63 0.02
N ILE A 375 -12.58 25.50 -0.04
CA ILE A 375 -11.32 25.25 0.65
C ILE A 375 -10.25 24.93 -0.38
N SER A 376 -9.10 25.56 -0.24
CA SER A 376 -7.88 25.15 -0.93
C SER A 376 -6.89 24.57 0.06
N GLY A 377 -6.00 23.72 -0.41
CA GLY A 377 -5.02 23.09 0.44
C GLY A 377 -3.80 22.60 -0.31
N LYS A 378 -2.76 22.25 0.45
CA LYS A 378 -1.55 21.63 -0.05
C LYS A 378 -1.38 20.28 0.63
N MET A 379 -0.79 19.34 -0.09
CA MET A 379 -0.49 18.00 0.41
C MET A 379 1.00 17.73 0.26
N TRP A 380 1.60 17.07 1.25
CA TRP A 380 3.00 16.66 1.23
C TRP A 380 3.20 15.41 2.08
N ILE A 381 4.33 14.73 1.92
CA ILE A 381 4.70 13.61 2.77
C ILE A 381 5.64 14.13 3.86
N GLY A 382 5.36 13.82 5.12
CA GLY A 382 6.23 14.13 6.25
C GLY A 382 6.12 13.04 7.32
N ASP A 383 7.25 12.56 7.82
CA ASP A 383 7.36 11.45 8.79
C ASP A 383 6.69 10.15 8.31
N GLY A 384 6.82 9.84 7.02
CA GLY A 384 6.21 8.65 6.41
C GLY A 384 4.69 8.70 6.29
N ARG A 385 4.06 9.86 6.55
CA ARG A 385 2.61 10.05 6.46
C ARG A 385 2.26 11.11 5.43
N LEU A 386 1.11 10.94 4.79
CA LEU A 386 0.50 11.99 3.97
C LEU A 386 -0.05 13.07 4.91
N ARG A 387 0.44 14.30 4.74
CA ARG A 387 0.05 15.49 5.50
C ARG A 387 -0.60 16.49 4.56
N GLY A 388 -1.38 17.40 5.13
CA GLY A 388 -1.95 18.50 4.38
C GLY A 388 -2.19 19.74 5.23
N SER A 389 -2.29 20.88 4.55
CA SER A 389 -2.73 22.16 5.11
C SER A 389 -3.96 22.59 4.35
N VAL A 390 -4.95 23.14 5.06
CA VAL A 390 -6.19 23.65 4.48
C VAL A 390 -6.32 25.15 4.75
N MET A 391 -6.92 25.85 3.82
CA MET A 391 -7.22 27.27 3.87
C MET A 391 -8.65 27.47 3.33
N MET A 392 -9.46 28.22 4.05
CA MET A 392 -10.79 28.60 3.58
C MET A 392 -10.64 29.77 2.60
N ASP A 393 -11.05 29.57 1.35
CA ASP A 393 -10.97 30.60 0.30
C ASP A 393 -12.19 31.52 0.32
N ASN A 394 -13.37 30.95 0.56
CA ASN A 394 -14.64 31.67 0.54
C ASN A 394 -15.66 30.95 1.43
N PHE A 395 -16.47 31.72 2.14
CA PHE A 395 -17.52 31.22 3.02
C PHE A 395 -18.80 32.03 2.84
N LYS A 396 -19.87 31.38 2.38
CA LYS A 396 -21.18 32.02 2.17
C LYS A 396 -22.28 31.36 2.98
N LEU A 397 -22.99 32.15 3.78
CA LEU A 397 -24.21 31.75 4.49
C LEU A 397 -25.46 32.31 3.80
N THR A 398 -26.46 31.46 3.59
CA THR A 398 -27.81 31.88 3.17
C THR A 398 -28.88 31.27 4.05
N LEU A 399 -29.95 32.04 4.28
CA LEU A 399 -31.10 31.57 5.05
C LEU A 399 -31.94 30.63 4.18
N ALA A 400 -32.15 29.39 4.63
CA ALA A 400 -32.93 28.39 3.93
C ALA A 400 -34.36 28.26 4.50
N GLY A 401 -34.54 28.56 5.79
CA GLY A 401 -35.84 28.57 6.47
C GLY A 401 -35.69 29.09 7.89
N SER A 402 -36.77 29.61 8.48
CA SER A 402 -36.73 30.18 9.83
C SER A 402 -38.09 30.13 10.49
N GLU A 403 -38.14 29.66 11.73
CA GLU A 403 -39.31 29.71 12.62
C GLU A 403 -39.29 30.98 13.51
N VAL A 404 -38.19 31.75 13.47
CA VAL A 404 -37.99 32.98 14.25
C VAL A 404 -38.05 34.23 13.37
N GLY A 405 -38.63 34.12 12.17
CA GLY A 405 -38.71 35.20 11.19
C GLY A 405 -37.47 35.36 10.32
N ALA A 406 -37.56 36.18 9.28
CA ALA A 406 -36.46 36.42 8.35
C ALA A 406 -35.38 37.32 9.00
N PHE A 407 -34.11 36.96 8.79
CA PHE A 407 -32.96 37.74 9.23
C PHE A 407 -31.85 37.75 8.18
N LYS A 408 -31.00 38.77 8.21
CA LYS A 408 -29.85 38.87 7.30
C LYS A 408 -28.71 37.99 7.82
N THR A 409 -28.18 37.12 6.96
CA THR A 409 -27.08 36.22 7.32
C THR A 409 -25.70 36.86 7.20
N THR A 410 -25.57 37.99 6.49
CA THR A 410 -24.28 38.65 6.22
C THR A 410 -23.52 39.07 7.48
N PRO A 411 -24.13 39.72 8.50
CA PRO A 411 -23.39 40.13 9.69
C PRO A 411 -22.85 38.94 10.49
N PHE A 412 -23.63 37.87 10.58
CA PHE A 412 -23.25 36.63 11.24
C PHE A 412 -22.13 35.91 10.47
N GLY A 413 -22.28 35.79 9.14
CA GLY A 413 -21.26 35.19 8.27
C GLY A 413 -19.92 35.93 8.34
N LYS A 414 -19.94 37.27 8.32
CA LYS A 414 -18.72 38.09 8.44
C LYS A 414 -18.02 37.90 9.78
N THR A 415 -18.76 37.82 10.89
CA THR A 415 -18.15 37.56 12.21
C THR A 415 -17.41 36.23 12.25
N ILE A 416 -17.99 35.19 11.63
CA ILE A 416 -17.34 33.88 11.52
C ILE A 416 -16.09 33.97 10.64
N GLU A 417 -16.19 34.64 9.49
CA GLU A 417 -15.09 34.80 8.54
C GLU A 417 -13.90 35.55 9.17
N ASP A 418 -14.15 36.70 9.80
CA ASP A 418 -13.15 37.52 10.49
C ASP A 418 -12.44 36.68 11.59
N TRP A 419 -13.19 35.93 12.41
CA TRP A 419 -12.59 35.06 13.45
C TRP A 419 -11.75 33.91 12.88
N THR A 420 -12.15 33.37 11.73
CA THR A 420 -11.39 32.30 11.08
C THR A 420 -10.14 32.80 10.34
N THR A 421 -10.08 34.09 9.98
CA THR A 421 -9.00 34.68 9.17
C THR A 421 -7.99 35.50 9.97
N ASP A 422 -8.38 36.14 11.09
CA ASP A 422 -7.53 37.03 11.91
C ASP A 422 -6.47 36.32 12.80
N GLY A 423 -5.95 35.17 12.39
CA GLY A 423 -4.69 34.67 12.94
C GLY A 423 -4.71 34.29 14.43
N SER A 424 -5.71 33.53 14.88
CA SER A 424 -5.48 32.67 16.05
C SER A 424 -4.27 31.77 15.75
N PRO A 425 -3.32 31.58 16.71
CA PRO A 425 -2.03 30.96 16.42
C PRO A 425 -2.25 29.60 15.75
N ALA A 426 -1.39 29.21 14.79
CA ALA A 426 -1.56 28.01 13.95
C ALA A 426 -1.86 26.71 14.74
N GLN A 427 -1.47 26.64 16.01
CA GLN A 427 -1.82 25.57 16.96
C GLN A 427 -3.32 25.51 17.30
N HIS A 428 -4.00 26.67 17.41
CA HIS A 428 -5.41 26.81 17.75
C HIS A 428 -6.34 26.45 16.58
N GLN A 429 -5.98 26.81 15.34
CA GLN A 429 -6.71 26.37 14.15
C GLN A 429 -6.56 24.85 13.92
N GLN A 430 -5.37 24.28 14.19
CA GLN A 430 -5.20 22.82 14.17
C GLN A 430 -6.07 22.13 15.22
N ASP A 431 -6.14 22.63 16.46
CA ASP A 431 -6.99 22.04 17.51
C ASP A 431 -8.49 22.12 17.21
N VAL A 432 -8.98 23.23 16.62
CA VAL A 432 -10.40 23.41 16.29
C VAL A 432 -10.82 22.54 15.10
N TRP A 433 -10.00 22.46 14.04
CA TRP A 433 -10.29 21.60 12.89
C TRP A 433 -10.01 20.11 13.18
N GLN A 434 -8.99 19.77 13.98
CA GLN A 434 -8.81 18.39 14.45
C GLN A 434 -9.95 17.96 15.37
N ARG A 435 -10.48 18.85 16.22
CA ARG A 435 -11.68 18.51 17.00
C ARG A 435 -12.91 18.36 16.10
N CYS A 436 -13.15 19.24 15.14
CA CYS A 436 -14.35 19.15 14.30
C CYS A 436 -14.29 18.07 13.19
N CYS A 437 -13.12 17.76 12.65
CA CYS A 437 -12.93 16.71 11.63
C CYS A 437 -12.49 15.35 12.21
N PHE A 438 -11.93 15.32 13.42
CA PHE A 438 -11.46 14.11 14.11
C PHE A 438 -11.95 14.06 15.58
N THR A 439 -13.27 14.17 15.84
CA THR A 439 -13.83 13.70 17.12
C THR A 439 -14.90 12.65 16.92
N GLN A 440 -14.48 11.38 16.91
CA GLN A 440 -15.06 10.35 17.79
C GLN A 440 -14.27 9.03 17.91
N ASN A 441 -13.01 8.93 17.47
CA ASN A 441 -12.30 7.62 17.46
C ASN A 441 -11.04 7.49 18.33
N GLU A 442 -10.54 8.54 18.98
CA GLU A 442 -9.32 8.42 19.81
C GLU A 442 -9.55 7.90 21.24
N LYS A 443 -10.80 7.84 21.73
CA LYS A 443 -11.08 7.40 23.12
C LYS A 443 -11.51 5.93 23.27
N ARG A 444 -11.60 5.15 22.19
CA ARG A 444 -11.98 3.71 22.26
C ARG A 444 -10.87 2.72 21.90
N SER A 445 -9.72 3.17 21.40
CA SER A 445 -8.61 2.27 21.00
C SER A 445 -7.46 2.20 22.02
N ALA A 446 -7.57 2.92 23.15
CA ALA A 446 -6.54 2.95 24.20
C ALA A 446 -6.78 1.94 25.35
N GLY A 447 -7.74 1.02 25.20
CA GLY A 447 -7.98 -0.06 26.16
C GLY A 447 -8.09 -1.38 25.43
N VAL A 448 -7.38 -2.40 25.93
CA VAL A 448 -7.27 -3.77 25.42
C VAL A 448 -6.07 -4.00 24.49
N LEU A 449 -4.91 -4.22 25.10
CA LEU A 449 -4.12 -5.46 24.98
C LEU A 449 -2.89 -5.35 25.91
N ARG A 450 -3.09 -5.68 27.20
CA ARG A 450 -2.01 -6.12 28.09
C ARG A 450 -1.96 -7.65 28.05
N SER A 451 -0.74 -8.15 28.11
CA SER A 451 -0.26 -9.51 27.86
C SER A 451 -0.96 -10.67 28.57
N ASN A 452 -1.03 -11.80 27.87
CA ASN A 452 -0.69 -13.17 28.31
C ASN A 452 -0.39 -13.93 26.99
N GLY A 453 0.82 -14.37 26.66
CA GLY A 453 1.63 -15.38 27.34
C GLY A 453 1.45 -16.74 26.64
N GLY A 454 2.23 -17.02 25.57
CA GLY A 454 2.23 -18.32 24.88
C GLY A 454 2.88 -18.26 23.49
N ALA A 455 3.85 -19.14 23.23
CA ALA A 455 4.81 -19.10 22.12
C ALA A 455 4.21 -19.26 20.69
N GLY A 456 4.82 -18.59 19.71
CA GLY A 456 4.60 -18.90 18.29
C GLY A 456 4.93 -17.77 17.29
N ILE A 457 6.11 -17.86 16.67
CA ILE A 457 6.49 -17.29 15.35
C ILE A 457 6.55 -15.75 15.25
N SER A 458 7.78 -15.24 15.34
CA SER A 458 8.18 -13.83 15.24
C SER A 458 8.10 -13.28 13.81
N SER A 459 7.07 -12.47 13.51
CA SER A 459 7.05 -11.52 12.39
C SER A 459 7.64 -10.17 12.83
N ARG A 460 8.98 -10.08 12.85
CA ARG A 460 9.68 -8.78 12.97
C ARG A 460 9.63 -8.08 11.60
N CYS A 461 8.61 -7.26 11.38
CA CYS A 461 8.65 -6.26 10.32
C CYS A 461 9.47 -5.04 10.76
N PHE A 462 10.34 -4.62 9.85
CA PHE A 462 11.38 -3.62 9.95
C PHE A 462 10.97 -2.32 10.65
N ARG A 463 11.77 -1.93 11.66
CA ARG A 463 11.79 -0.60 12.25
C ARG A 463 13.18 -0.01 11.97
N PHE A 464 13.29 0.81 10.93
CA PHE A 464 14.42 1.72 10.74
C PHE A 464 13.84 3.13 10.55
N CYS A 465 13.83 3.88 11.64
CA CYS A 465 13.89 5.33 11.58
C CYS A 465 15.37 5.67 11.53
N ASP A 466 15.83 6.28 10.43
CA ASP A 466 16.98 7.16 10.50
C ASP A 466 16.55 8.55 10.03
N SER A 467 16.96 9.52 10.83
CA SER A 467 16.67 10.93 10.77
C SER A 467 17.42 11.62 9.64
N ASP A 468 16.92 12.80 9.26
CA ASP A 468 17.52 13.74 8.33
C ASP A 468 17.48 13.40 6.83
N ASN A 469 16.36 13.78 6.20
CA ASN A 469 16.45 14.60 4.99
C ASN A 469 15.11 15.26 4.66
N ARG A 470 15.10 16.60 4.61
CA ARG A 470 13.96 17.38 4.08
C ARG A 470 13.75 17.01 2.62
N ARG A 471 12.57 16.49 2.26
CA ARG A 471 12.17 16.32 0.85
C ARG A 471 10.89 17.09 0.58
N THR A 472 11.02 18.11 -0.27
CA THR A 472 9.90 18.90 -0.80
C THR A 472 9.28 18.15 -1.98
N LEU A 473 7.98 17.87 -1.91
CA LEU A 473 7.22 17.34 -3.04
C LEU A 473 6.98 18.49 -4.04
N GLN A 474 7.57 18.40 -5.23
CA GLN A 474 7.21 19.27 -6.34
C GLN A 474 6.05 18.66 -7.13
N LEU A 475 4.92 19.38 -7.16
CA LEU A 475 3.83 19.13 -8.10
C LEU A 475 4.26 19.68 -9.47
N THR A 476 4.89 18.85 -10.29
CA THR A 476 5.25 19.21 -11.68
C THR A 476 4.18 18.79 -12.67
N LYS A 477 3.96 19.67 -13.65
CA LYS A 477 2.95 19.63 -14.72
C LYS A 477 3.25 18.54 -15.77
N SER A 478 2.20 17.93 -16.32
CA SER A 478 2.19 17.27 -17.65
C SER A 478 1.91 18.29 -18.75
#